data_AF-A0AA43JMA3-F1
#
_entry.id   AF-A0AA43JMA3-F1
#
_cell.length_a   1.000
_cell.length_b   1.000
_cell.length_c   1.000
_cell.angle_alpha   90.00
_cell.angle_beta   90.00
_cell.angle_gamma   90.00
#
_symmetry.space_group_name_H-M   'P 1'
#
loop_
_entity.id
_entity.type
_entity.pdbx_description
1 polymer ?
#
loop_
_entity_poly.entity_id
_entity_poly.type
_entity_poly.pdbx_seq_one_letter_code
_entity_poly.pdbx_strand_id
1 'polypeptide(L)' 'MLSAIQKAVLDFERSAWLIPGPKSDAIQEQLGMSATKYYQTLRQLADEPLAAEYDPMTVRRLQATSRREKIRRLQASGDA' A
#
# COMPACT_ATOMS: atom_id res chain seq x y z
N MET A 1 15.91 -4.06 7.80
CA MET A 1 16.06 -2.67 7.32
C MET A 1 15.13 -2.48 6.12
N LEU A 2 14.37 -1.38 6.06
CA LEU A 2 13.53 -1.08 4.90
C LEU A 2 14.38 -0.75 3.66
N SER A 3 14.00 -1.30 2.51
CA SER A 3 14.64 -0.99 1.23
C SER A 3 14.30 0.44 0.76
N ALA A 4 15.10 0.99 -0.14
CA ALA A 4 14.86 2.32 -0.71
C ALA A 4 13.47 2.41 -1.37
N ILE A 5 13.05 1.36 -2.07
CA ILE A 5 11.71 1.27 -2.69
C ILE A 5 10.61 1.26 -1.63
N GLN A 6 10.80 0.55 -0.53
CA GLN A 6 9.80 0.46 0.54
C GLN A 6 9.57 1.81 1.22
N LYS A 7 10.66 2.57 1.45
CA LYS A 7 10.57 3.94 1.98
C LYS A 7 9.88 4.87 0.99
N ALA A 8 10.26 4.81 -0.29
CA ALA A 8 9.62 5.60 -1.35
C ALA A 8 8.12 5.30 -1.49
N VAL A 9 7.70 4.05 -1.33
CA VAL A 9 6.28 3.66 -1.32
C VAL A 9 5.54 4.27 -0.13
N LEU A 10 6.13 4.28 1.07
CA LEU A 10 5.54 4.91 2.26
C LEU A 10 5.42 6.44 2.09
N ASP A 11 6.46 7.08 1.59
CA ASP A 11 6.47 8.52 1.30
C ASP A 11 5.46 8.90 0.21
N PHE A 12 5.33 8.10 -0.85
CA PHE A 12 4.31 8.29 -1.88
C PHE A 12 2.89 8.17 -1.31
N GLU A 13 2.63 7.16 -0.48
CA GLU A 13 1.29 6.92 0.07
C GLU A 13 0.84 8.05 1.02
N ARG A 14 1.79 8.77 1.62
CA ARG A 14 1.53 9.97 2.41
C ARG A 14 0.93 11.11 1.57
N SER A 15 1.34 11.20 0.31
CA SER A 15 0.91 12.24 -0.64
C SER A 15 -0.13 11.73 -1.64
N ALA A 16 -0.46 10.44 -1.64
CA ALA A 16 -1.37 9.82 -2.61
C ALA A 16 -2.79 10.42 -2.65
N TRP A 17 -3.27 11.01 -1.56
CA TRP A 17 -4.53 11.75 -1.49
C TRP A 17 -4.54 13.11 -2.22
N LEU A 18 -3.37 13.68 -2.51
CA LEU A 18 -3.21 14.98 -3.16
C LEU A 18 -2.97 14.85 -4.66
N ILE A 19 -2.76 13.63 -5.16
CA ILE A 19 -2.45 13.36 -6.56
C ILE A 19 -3.75 13.44 -7.37
N PRO A 20 -3.89 14.41 -8.29
CA PRO A 20 -5.02 14.43 -9.20
C PRO A 20 -4.86 13.33 -10.26
N GLY A 21 -5.93 12.59 -10.52
CA GLY A 21 -5.99 11.60 -11.59
C GLY A 21 -5.75 10.14 -11.16
N PRO A 22 -5.51 9.24 -12.13
CA PRO A 22 -5.37 7.81 -11.88
C PRO A 22 -4.12 7.53 -11.04
N LYS A 23 -4.30 6.94 -9.86
CA LYS A 23 -3.21 6.57 -8.95
C LYS A 23 -2.18 5.64 -9.63
N SER A 24 -2.61 4.82 -10.60
CA SER A 24 -1.73 3.95 -11.40
C SER A 24 -0.66 4.70 -12.15
N ASP A 25 -1.00 5.85 -12.73
CA ASP A 25 -0.10 6.60 -13.62
C ASP A 25 0.95 7.30 -12.77
N ALA A 26 0.52 7.91 -11.66
CA ALA A 26 1.43 8.51 -10.70
C ALA A 26 2.36 7.49 -10.01
N ILE A 27 1.89 6.26 -9.75
CA ILE A 27 2.75 5.17 -9.27
C ILE A 27 3.83 4.88 -10.30
N GLN A 28 3.47 4.79 -11.58
CA GLN A 28 4.43 4.48 -12.63
C GLN A 28 5.41 5.63 -12.88
N GLU A 29 4.97 6.88 -12.82
CA GLU A 29 5.83 8.06 -12.98
C GLU A 29 6.76 8.28 -11.77
N GLN A 30 6.26 8.15 -10.54
CA GLN A 30 7.01 8.47 -9.32
C GLN A 30 7.88 7.30 -8.83
N LEU A 31 7.37 6.07 -8.94
CA LEU A 31 8.02 4.87 -8.39
C LEU A 31 8.61 3.97 -9.48
N GLY A 32 8.34 4.24 -10.77
CA GLY A 32 8.88 3.47 -11.89
C GLY A 32 8.39 2.01 -11.91
N MET A 33 7.27 1.71 -11.25
CA MET A 33 6.75 0.34 -11.11
C MET A 33 5.29 0.26 -11.50
N SER A 34 4.83 -0.95 -11.82
CA SER A 34 3.42 -1.18 -12.09
C SER A 34 2.57 -1.08 -10.82
N ALA A 35 1.31 -0.65 -10.99
CA ALA A 35 0.34 -0.62 -9.90
C ALA A 35 0.21 -1.96 -9.17
N THR A 36 0.30 -3.09 -9.89
CA THR A 36 0.26 -4.43 -9.29
C THR A 36 1.43 -4.67 -8.36
N LYS A 37 2.65 -4.25 -8.72
CA LYS A 37 3.84 -4.39 -7.86
C LYS A 37 3.73 -3.47 -6.65
N TYR A 38 3.22 -2.27 -6.85
CA TYR A 38 2.95 -1.30 -5.79
C TYR A 38 2.03 -1.87 -4.69
N TYR A 39 0.86 -2.39 -5.06
CA TYR A 39 -0.08 -2.95 -4.09
C TYR A 39 0.46 -4.20 -3.39
N GLN A 40 1.31 -4.99 -4.06
CA GLN A 40 2.01 -6.11 -3.42
C GLN A 40 3.01 -5.62 -2.36
N THR A 41 3.82 -4.62 -2.69
CA THR A 41 4.77 -4.02 -1.72
C THR A 41 4.03 -3.37 -0.55
N LEU A 42 2.94 -2.65 -0.80
CA LEU A 42 2.08 -2.14 0.26
C LEU A 42 1.58 -3.26 1.18
N ARG A 43 1.06 -4.35 0.62
CA ARG A 43 0.60 -5.48 1.45
C ARG A 43 1.72 -6.04 2.33
N GLN A 44 2.93 -6.20 1.79
CA GLN A 44 4.09 -6.62 2.58
C GLN A 44 4.43 -5.62 3.69
N LEU A 45 4.43 -4.32 3.39
CA LEU A 45 4.69 -3.26 4.36
C LEU A 45 3.64 -3.18 5.47
N ALA A 46 2.40 -3.58 5.19
CA ALA A 46 1.35 -3.64 6.20
C ALA A 46 1.64 -4.68 7.29
N ASP A 47 2.34 -5.76 6.93
CA ASP A 47 2.71 -6.85 7.83
C ASP A 47 4.13 -6.69 8.42
N GLU A 48 4.91 -5.71 7.93
CA GLU A 48 6.31 -5.50 8.32
C GLU A 48 6.43 -4.54 9.53
N PRO A 49 7.03 -4.96 10.66
CA PRO A 49 7.16 -4.11 11.85
C PRO A 49 8.06 -2.89 11.62
N LEU A 50 9.08 -3.02 10.78
CA LEU A 50 9.98 -1.93 10.42
C LEU A 50 9.28 -0.79 9.67
N ALA A 51 8.19 -1.08 8.96
CA ALA A 51 7.38 -0.05 8.30
C ALA A 51 6.66 0.81 9.34
N ALA A 52 6.19 0.19 10.44
CA ALA A 52 5.52 0.89 11.53
C ALA A 52 6.49 1.75 12.35
N GLU A 53 7.77 1.39 12.41
CA GLU A 53 8.82 2.23 13.00
C GLU A 53 9.11 3.48 12.14
N TYR A 54 8.99 3.38 10.81
CA TYR A 54 9.22 4.50 9.90
C TYR A 54 8.01 5.46 9.82
N ASP A 55 6.82 4.93 9.55
CA ASP A 55 5.57 5.71 9.55
C ASP A 55 4.39 4.87 10.11
N PRO A 56 4.15 4.95 11.43
CA PRO A 56 3.10 4.17 12.07
C PRO A 56 1.69 4.60 11.63
N MET A 57 1.48 5.84 11.18
CA MET A 57 0.16 6.32 10.77
C MET A 57 -0.21 5.76 9.39
N THR A 58 0.73 5.82 8.45
CA THR A 58 0.54 5.27 7.10
C THR A 58 0.34 3.77 7.15
N VAL A 59 1.12 3.04 7.96
CA VAL A 59 0.97 1.59 8.14
C VAL A 59 -0.36 1.21 8.77
N ARG A 60 -0.83 1.93 9.80
CA ARG A 60 -2.15 1.67 10.40
C ARG A 60 -3.29 1.87 9.41
N ARG A 61 -3.22 2.92 8.58
CA ARG A 61 -4.21 3.16 7.52
C ARG A 61 -4.17 2.04 6.49
N LEU A 62 -2.98 1.58 6.12
CA LEU A 62 -2.80 0.49 5.18
C LEU A 62 -3.34 -0.85 5.69
N GLN A 63 -3.09 -1.17 6.97
CA GLN A 63 -3.66 -2.33 7.64
C GLN A 63 -5.19 -2.28 7.68
N ALA A 64 -5.78 -1.10 7.89
CA ALA A 64 -7.23 -0.92 7.87
C ALA A 64 -7.83 -1.20 6.47
N THR A 65 -7.19 -0.72 5.39
CA THR A 65 -7.61 -1.00 4.01
C THR A 65 -7.44 -2.47 3.65
N SER A 66 -6.29 -3.07 3.98
CA SER A 66 -6.01 -4.49 3.74
C SER A 66 -7.00 -5.41 4.47
N ARG A 67 -7.38 -5.06 5.72
CA ARG A 67 -8.41 -5.78 6.47
C ARG A 67 -9.78 -5.73 5.79
N ARG A 68 -10.18 -4.56 5.26
CA ARG A 68 -11.44 -4.41 4.50
C ARG A 68 -11.44 -5.25 3.23
N GLU A 69 -10.35 -5.25 2.47
CA GLU A 69 -10.22 -6.10 1.28
C GLU A 69 -10.27 -7.59 1.64
N LYS A 70 -9.61 -7.99 2.73
CA LYS A 70 -9.59 -9.39 3.18
C LYS A 70 -10.98 -9.86 3.58
N ILE A 71 -11.72 -9.04 4.33
CA ILE A 71 -13.13 -9.33 4.67
C ILE A 71 -13.97 -9.47 3.40
N ARG A 72 -13.81 -8.57 2.42
CA ARG A 72 -14.53 -8.64 1.14
C ARG A 72 -14.22 -9.91 0.34
N ARG A 73 -12.95 -10.35 0.30
CA ARG A 73 -12.56 -11.61 -0.34
C ARG A 73 -13.13 -12.83 0.38
N LEU A 74 -13.08 -12.84 1.71
CA LEU A 74 -13.64 -13.93 2.52
C LEU A 74 -15.16 -14.02 2.36
N GLN A 75 -15.86 -12.89 2.22
CA GLN A 75 -17.29 -12.85 1.91
C GLN A 75 -17.59 -13.34 0.48
N ALA A 76 -16.77 -12.97 -0.52
CA ALA A 76 -16.93 -13.44 -1.90
C ALA A 76 -16.58 -14.93 -2.11
N SER A 77 -15.91 -15.57 -1.16
CA SER A 77 -15.61 -17.01 -1.20
C SER A 77 -16.62 -17.87 -0.43
N GLY A 78 -17.63 -17.27 0.19
CA GLY A 78 -18.70 -17.97 0.92
C GLY A 78 -19.94 -18.30 0.10
N ASP A 79 -20.01 -17.86 -1.16
CA ASP A 79 -21.07 -18.18 -2.11
C ASP A 79 -20.55 -19.23 -3.12
N ALA A 80 -20.44 -20.48 -2.67
CA ALA A 80 -20.21 -21.65 -3.53
C ALA A 80 -20.99 -22.86 -3.00
#